data_AF-A0A2V8E8Y5-F1
#
_entry.id   AF-A0A2V8E8Y5-F1
#
_cell.length_a   1.000
_cell.length_b   1.000
_cell.length_c   1.000
_cell.angle_alpha   90.00
_cell.angle_beta   90.00
_cell.angle_gamma   90.00
#
_symmetry.space_group_name_H-M   'P 1'
#
loop_
_entity.id
_entity.type
_entity.pdbx_description
1 polymer ?
#
loop_
_entity_poly.entity_id
_entity_poly.type
_entity_poly.pdbx_seq_one_letter_code
_entity_poly.pdbx_strand_id
1 'polypeptide(L)'
;MAQFERRIHRATLRVMYTLSGAYAYAGQIAGSASTVPAAQDANHIFAPGEWGPTPADERHRLVLFGVFDLPGGVQVSPVFQAASARPFNLLAGSDLNKDGQSNDRYIDPASGQQVSVNSQRGDPFSLLDARVTKFFNLGQTSRKVSVFAEFFNLLNTANFGAAYNGNGRSTLFKQPIGFIPGSGYPFQVQLGARFTF
;
A
#
# COMPACT_ATOMS: atom_id res chain seq x y z
N MET A 1 3.02 7.53 -15.99
CA MET A 1 3.64 6.22 -15.65
C MET A 1 4.91 6.08 -16.46
N ALA A 2 6.02 5.69 -15.83
CA ALA A 2 7.30 5.43 -16.46
C ALA A 2 7.70 3.96 -16.24
N GLN A 3 8.32 3.35 -17.24
CA GLN A 3 8.84 1.99 -17.12
C GLN A 3 10.20 1.86 -17.79
N PHE A 4 11.05 1.02 -17.21
CA PHE A 4 12.36 0.69 -17.72
C PHE A 4 12.54 -0.83 -17.65
N GLU A 5 13.05 -1.42 -18.72
CA GLU A 5 13.39 -2.84 -18.76
C GLU A 5 14.79 -3.00 -19.33
N ARG A 6 15.59 -3.85 -18.69
CA ARG A 6 16.91 -4.22 -19.18
C ARG A 6 17.10 -5.72 -19.06
N ARG A 7 17.49 -6.33 -20.17
CA ARG A 7 17.92 -7.73 -20.24
C ARG A 7 19.39 -7.77 -20.59
N ILE A 8 20.15 -8.50 -19.79
CA ILE A 8 21.54 -8.85 -20.05
C ILE A 8 21.67 -10.36 -19.96
N HIS A 9 22.82 -10.90 -20.37
CA HIS A 9 23.04 -12.35 -20.52
C HIS A 9 22.61 -13.20 -19.31
N ARG A 10 22.68 -12.65 -18.09
CA ARG A 10 22.37 -13.36 -16.82
C ARG A 10 21.42 -12.61 -15.90
N ALA A 11 20.76 -11.57 -16.40
CA ALA A 11 19.82 -10.83 -15.58
C ALA A 11 18.74 -10.16 -16.42
N THR A 12 17.53 -10.17 -15.91
CA THR A 12 16.45 -9.29 -16.37
C THR A 12 16.01 -8.42 -15.20
N LEU A 13 15.90 -7.12 -15.44
CA LEU A 13 15.44 -6.14 -14.48
C LEU A 13 14.34 -5.31 -15.13
N ARG A 14 13.23 -5.12 -14.42
CA ARG A 14 12.21 -4.14 -14.78
C ARG A 14 11.93 -3.24 -13.59
N VAL A 15 11.74 -1.97 -13.89
CA VAL A 15 11.36 -0.94 -12.93
C VAL A 15 10.14 -0.22 -13.48
N MET A 16 9.11 -0.08 -12.68
CA MET A 16 7.87 0.61 -13.01
C MET A 16 7.61 1.66 -11.95
N TYR A 17 7.38 2.89 -12.38
CA TYR A 17 7.08 4.00 -11.50
C TYR A 17 5.81 4.72 -11.96
N THR A 18 4.89 4.92 -11.02
CA THR A 18 3.65 5.66 -11.22
C THR A 18 3.63 6.85 -10.27
N LEU A 19 3.46 8.03 -10.86
CA LEU A 19 3.03 9.24 -10.16
C LEU A 19 1.54 9.42 -10.46
N SER A 20 0.70 9.46 -9.43
CA SER A 20 -0.75 9.62 -9.56
C SER A 20 -1.30 10.59 -8.53
N GLY A 21 -2.54 11.03 -8.75
CA GLY A 21 -3.26 11.88 -7.81
C GLY A 21 -4.76 11.68 -7.94
N ALA A 22 -5.44 11.56 -6.80
CA ALA A 22 -6.89 11.40 -6.78
C ALA A 22 -7.50 12.34 -5.73
N TYR A 23 -8.27 13.33 -6.19
CA TYR A 23 -8.98 14.29 -5.35
C TYR A 23 -10.47 14.31 -5.71
N ALA A 24 -11.30 14.55 -4.71
CA ALA A 24 -12.73 14.73 -4.90
C ALA A 24 -13.32 15.51 -3.71
N TYR A 25 -14.51 16.08 -3.93
CA TYR A 25 -15.35 16.53 -2.82
C TYR A 25 -15.79 15.33 -1.96
N ALA A 26 -15.97 15.56 -0.65
CA ALA A 26 -16.10 14.54 0.38
C ALA A 26 -14.91 13.55 0.48
N GLY A 27 -13.81 13.80 -0.27
CA GLY A 27 -12.62 12.95 -0.25
C GLY A 27 -12.88 11.51 -0.68
N GLN A 28 -13.85 11.23 -1.56
CA GLN A 28 -14.11 9.89 -2.09
C GLN A 28 -14.28 9.92 -3.61
N ILE A 29 -13.82 8.87 -4.30
CA ILE A 29 -14.13 8.66 -5.72
C ILE A 29 -15.57 8.14 -5.79
N ALA A 30 -16.45 8.83 -6.53
CA ALA A 30 -17.90 8.61 -6.52
C ALA A 30 -18.34 7.17 -6.87
N GLY A 31 -19.34 6.67 -6.14
CA GLY A 31 -20.06 5.43 -6.45
C GLY A 31 -21.11 5.06 -5.39
N SER A 32 -22.30 5.67 -5.49
CA SER A 32 -23.50 5.54 -4.62
C SER A 32 -23.60 6.56 -3.47
N ALA A 33 -24.74 7.27 -3.42
CA ALA A 33 -25.15 8.18 -2.35
C ALA A 33 -25.28 7.50 -0.96
N SER A 34 -25.06 6.19 -0.88
CA SER A 34 -25.12 5.39 0.35
C SER A 34 -23.75 4.98 0.92
N THR A 35 -22.64 5.25 0.23
CA THR A 35 -21.28 4.81 0.61
C THR A 35 -20.24 5.93 0.66
N VAL A 36 -20.61 7.14 0.22
CA VAL A 36 -19.80 8.34 0.43
C VAL A 36 -20.10 8.86 1.85
N PRO A 37 -19.09 9.05 2.73
CA PRO A 37 -19.31 9.72 4.01
C PRO A 37 -20.01 11.05 3.77
N ALA A 38 -21.07 11.32 4.54
CA ALA A 38 -21.80 12.57 4.40
C ALA A 38 -20.82 13.74 4.55
N ALA A 39 -20.99 14.76 3.70
CA ALA A 39 -20.37 16.05 3.92
C ALA A 39 -20.67 16.50 5.36
N GLN A 40 -19.72 17.19 5.98
CA GLN A 40 -19.92 17.71 7.34
C GLN A 40 -21.15 18.60 7.43
N ASP A 41 -21.45 19.35 6.37
CA ASP A 41 -22.68 20.11 6.23
C ASP A 41 -23.37 19.72 4.93
N ALA A 42 -24.55 19.11 5.04
CA ALA A 42 -25.34 18.65 3.90
C ALA A 42 -25.81 19.80 2.99
N ASN A 43 -25.89 21.03 3.50
CA ASN A 43 -26.25 22.21 2.71
C ASN A 43 -25.05 22.83 1.99
N HIS A 44 -23.82 22.44 2.37
CA HIS A 44 -22.57 22.99 1.83
C HIS A 44 -21.60 21.89 1.40
N ILE A 45 -22.07 20.95 0.58
CA ILE A 45 -21.30 19.79 0.08
C ILE A 45 -20.03 20.14 -0.73
N PHE A 46 -19.90 21.40 -1.17
CA PHE A 46 -18.72 21.92 -1.89
C PHE A 46 -17.90 22.91 -1.07
N ALA A 47 -18.09 22.94 0.26
CA ALA A 47 -17.29 23.80 1.13
C ALA A 47 -15.77 23.49 0.95
N PRO A 48 -14.87 24.47 1.13
CA PRO A 48 -13.44 24.26 0.89
C PRO A 48 -12.82 23.09 1.65
N GLY A 49 -13.33 22.77 2.85
CA GLY A 49 -12.88 21.61 3.64
C GLY A 49 -13.33 20.25 3.11
N GLU A 50 -14.33 20.22 2.21
CA GLU A 50 -14.82 19.01 1.54
C GLU A 50 -13.91 18.57 0.39
N TRP A 51 -13.09 19.47 -0.17
CA TRP A 51 -12.12 19.11 -1.20
C TRP A 51 -10.86 18.51 -0.57
N GLY A 52 -10.57 17.26 -0.90
CA GLY A 52 -9.40 16.57 -0.35
C GLY A 52 -9.02 15.33 -1.15
N PRO A 53 -7.86 14.73 -0.82
CA PRO A 53 -7.43 13.52 -1.50
C PRO A 53 -8.39 12.37 -1.17
N THR A 54 -8.50 11.40 -2.06
CA THR A 54 -9.34 10.21 -1.84
C THR A 54 -8.52 9.07 -1.23
N PRO A 55 -9.11 8.01 -0.65
CA PRO A 55 -8.36 6.85 -0.16
C PRO A 55 -7.49 6.17 -1.23
N ALA A 56 -7.79 6.38 -2.51
CA ALA A 56 -6.99 5.89 -3.64
C ALA A 56 -5.78 6.78 -3.97
N ASP A 57 -5.58 7.89 -3.24
CA ASP A 57 -4.51 8.84 -3.46
C ASP A 57 -3.14 8.34 -2.98
N GLU A 58 -2.59 7.38 -3.70
CA GLU A 58 -1.22 6.90 -3.60
C GLU A 58 -0.36 7.67 -4.62
N ARG A 59 0.43 8.64 -4.13
CA ARG A 59 1.17 9.57 -5.00
C ARG A 59 2.26 8.88 -5.79
N HIS A 60 3.08 8.11 -5.11
CA HIS A 60 4.23 7.45 -5.69
C HIS A 60 4.07 5.95 -5.52
N ARG A 61 4.22 5.20 -6.60
CA ARG A 61 4.32 3.75 -6.57
C ARG A 61 5.52 3.30 -7.39
N LEU A 62 6.38 2.51 -6.79
CA LEU A 62 7.53 1.86 -7.41
C LEU A 62 7.35 0.34 -7.34
N VAL A 63 7.50 -0.32 -8.47
CA VAL A 63 7.56 -1.79 -8.55
C VAL A 63 8.83 -2.17 -9.30
N LEU A 64 9.65 -3.00 -8.67
CA LEU A 64 10.88 -3.55 -9.24
C LEU A 64 10.75 -5.07 -9.27
N PHE A 65 11.01 -5.67 -10.43
CA PHE A 65 11.14 -7.12 -10.57
C PHE A 65 12.51 -7.44 -11.17
N GLY A 66 13.14 -8.50 -10.65
CA GLY A 66 14.39 -9.01 -11.18
C GLY A 66 14.37 -10.53 -11.35
N VAL A 67 15.20 -11.02 -12.27
CA VAL A 67 15.62 -12.42 -12.36
C VAL A 67 17.10 -12.42 -12.61
N PHE A 68 17.87 -13.09 -11.76
CA PHE A 68 19.32 -13.13 -11.81
C PHE A 68 19.80 -14.57 -11.84
N ASP A 69 20.44 -14.98 -12.93
CA ASP A 69 21.03 -16.31 -13.09
C ASP A 69 22.48 -16.29 -12.60
N LEU A 70 22.70 -16.70 -11.36
CA LEU A 70 24.00 -16.72 -10.70
C LEU A 70 24.80 -18.00 -11.05
N PRO A 71 26.13 -17.99 -10.89
CA PRO A 71 26.96 -19.17 -11.12
C PRO A 71 26.51 -20.37 -10.29
N GLY A 72 26.80 -21.58 -10.79
CA GLY A 72 26.42 -22.81 -10.10
C GLY A 72 24.94 -23.15 -10.18
N GLY A 73 24.19 -22.65 -11.17
CA GLY A 73 22.78 -23.01 -11.37
C GLY A 73 21.86 -22.48 -10.27
N VAL A 74 22.15 -21.30 -9.73
CA VAL A 74 21.28 -20.60 -8.78
C VAL A 74 20.58 -19.47 -9.50
N GLN A 75 19.26 -19.33 -9.32
CA GLN A 75 18.49 -18.21 -9.80
C GLN A 75 17.85 -17.48 -8.62
N VAL A 76 17.94 -16.15 -8.63
CA VAL A 76 17.31 -15.28 -7.63
C VAL A 76 16.31 -14.37 -8.34
N SER A 77 15.08 -14.36 -7.87
CA SER A 77 13.98 -13.60 -8.46
C SER A 77 13.31 -12.72 -7.41
N PRO A 78 13.82 -11.49 -7.16
CA PRO A 78 13.20 -10.56 -6.21
C PRO A 78 12.07 -9.75 -6.86
N VAL A 79 11.07 -9.42 -6.04
CA VAL A 79 10.03 -8.43 -6.34
C VAL A 79 9.99 -7.44 -5.19
N PHE A 80 10.25 -6.17 -5.48
CA PHE A 80 10.17 -5.09 -4.53
C PHE A 80 9.04 -4.14 -4.91
N GLN A 81 8.23 -3.78 -3.94
CA GLN A 81 7.16 -2.81 -4.09
C GLN A 81 7.28 -1.76 -2.99
N ALA A 82 7.16 -0.49 -3.36
CA ALA A 82 7.11 0.61 -2.43
C ALA A 82 6.06 1.63 -2.87
N ALA A 83 5.35 2.22 -1.93
CA ALA A 83 4.40 3.28 -2.24
C ALA A 83 4.30 4.32 -1.14
N SER A 84 4.00 5.56 -1.52
CA SER A 84 3.72 6.64 -0.57
C SER A 84 2.46 6.36 0.24
N ALA A 85 2.42 6.87 1.46
CA ALA A 85 1.26 6.74 2.34
C ALA A 85 -0.04 7.24 1.71
N ARG A 86 -1.09 6.43 1.83
CA ARG A 86 -2.46 6.80 1.46
C ARG A 86 -3.08 7.69 2.54
N PRO A 87 -4.01 8.58 2.18
CA PRO A 87 -4.60 9.48 3.14
C PRO A 87 -5.69 8.80 3.98
N PHE A 88 -5.96 9.34 5.16
CA PHE A 88 -7.07 8.95 6.02
C PHE A 88 -7.74 10.18 6.65
N ASN A 89 -9.02 10.03 6.99
CA ASN A 89 -9.83 11.13 7.48
C ASN A 89 -9.64 11.37 8.98
N LEU A 90 -9.72 12.63 9.41
CA LEU A 90 -9.84 12.99 10.81
C LEU A 90 -11.22 13.55 11.10
N LEU A 91 -11.85 13.06 12.15
CA LEU A 91 -13.12 13.52 12.66
C LEU A 91 -12.92 14.12 14.05
N ALA A 92 -13.70 15.14 14.39
CA ALA A 92 -13.76 15.69 15.74
C ALA A 92 -14.19 14.62 16.76
N GLY A 93 -15.00 13.65 16.34
CA GLY A 93 -15.56 12.62 17.22
C GLY A 93 -16.77 13.10 18.03
N SER A 94 -17.32 14.26 17.67
CA SER A 94 -18.53 14.86 18.23
C SER A 94 -19.23 15.68 17.17
N ASP A 95 -20.53 15.87 17.34
CA ASP A 95 -21.35 16.81 16.56
C ASP A 95 -21.03 18.25 16.98
N LEU A 96 -20.24 18.98 16.16
CA LEU A 96 -19.81 20.35 16.46
C LEU A 96 -20.77 21.40 15.88
N ASN A 97 -21.43 21.10 14.77
CA ASN A 97 -22.35 22.00 14.08
C ASN A 97 -23.83 21.82 14.53
N LYS A 98 -24.12 20.81 15.35
CA LYS A 98 -25.43 20.46 15.93
C LYS A 98 -26.47 20.04 14.89
N ASP A 99 -26.04 19.37 13.83
CA ASP A 99 -26.94 18.86 12.79
C ASP A 99 -27.39 17.40 13.03
N GLY A 100 -26.95 16.78 14.13
CA GLY A 100 -27.28 15.41 14.51
C GLY A 100 -26.38 14.34 13.91
N GLN A 101 -25.33 14.72 13.16
CA GLN A 101 -24.31 13.81 12.65
C GLN A 101 -22.99 13.99 13.42
N SER A 102 -22.20 12.92 13.56
CA SER A 102 -20.86 12.98 14.17
C SER A 102 -19.77 12.78 13.12
N ASN A 103 -19.91 13.47 11.99
CA ASN A 103 -18.97 13.51 10.87
C ASN A 103 -18.20 14.84 10.79
N ASP A 104 -18.31 15.71 11.81
CA ASP A 104 -17.54 16.94 11.88
C ASP A 104 -16.05 16.69 11.76
N ARG A 105 -15.40 17.60 11.05
CA ARG A 105 -13.96 17.54 10.84
C ARG A 105 -13.21 17.92 12.10
N TYR A 106 -12.06 17.31 12.25
CA TYR A 106 -11.15 17.61 13.35
C TYR A 106 -10.68 19.06 13.31
N ILE A 107 -10.66 19.72 14.47
CA ILE A 107 -10.04 21.02 14.67
C ILE A 107 -8.65 20.76 15.24
N ASP A 108 -7.61 21.19 14.54
CA ASP A 108 -6.24 21.06 14.99
C ASP A 108 -5.98 21.98 16.21
N PRO A 109 -5.66 21.43 17.40
CA PRO A 109 -5.46 22.23 18.60
C PRO A 109 -4.31 23.23 18.50
N ALA A 110 -3.33 22.98 17.62
CA ALA A 110 -2.17 23.86 17.46
C ALA A 110 -2.52 25.12 16.65
N SER A 111 -3.35 24.99 15.63
CA SER A 111 -3.75 26.11 14.74
C SER A 111 -5.13 26.68 15.04
N GLY A 112 -5.97 25.94 15.78
CA GLY A 112 -7.39 26.23 15.97
C GLY A 112 -8.21 26.11 14.68
N GLN A 113 -7.62 25.60 13.59
CA GLN A 113 -8.26 25.50 12.29
C GLN A 113 -8.83 24.11 12.06
N GLN A 114 -9.96 24.07 11.38
CA GLN A 114 -10.55 22.82 10.92
C GLN A 114 -9.72 22.25 9.77
N VAL A 115 -9.33 20.97 9.87
CA VAL A 115 -8.59 20.31 8.79
C VAL A 115 -9.53 19.93 7.65
N SER A 116 -9.02 19.74 6.43
CA SER A 116 -9.83 19.22 5.32
C SER A 116 -10.03 17.70 5.41
N VAL A 117 -10.96 17.18 4.61
CA VAL A 117 -11.18 15.73 4.48
C VAL A 117 -9.89 15.02 4.05
N ASN A 118 -9.63 13.87 4.64
CA ASN A 118 -8.46 13.03 4.31
C ASN A 118 -7.12 13.80 4.37
N SER A 119 -7.02 14.78 5.28
CA SER A 119 -5.85 15.67 5.40
C SER A 119 -4.61 15.01 6.01
N GLN A 120 -4.74 13.82 6.59
CA GLN A 120 -3.60 13.07 7.12
C GLN A 120 -3.21 11.93 6.19
N ARG A 121 -1.97 11.45 6.34
CA ARG A 121 -1.46 10.26 5.65
C ARG A 121 -1.00 9.25 6.68
N GLY A 122 -1.33 7.98 6.44
CA GLY A 122 -0.89 6.88 7.28
C GLY A 122 0.54 6.46 6.95
N ASP A 123 0.80 5.16 6.90
CA ASP A 123 2.14 4.65 6.64
C ASP A 123 2.42 4.40 5.15
N PRO A 124 3.65 4.65 4.69
CA PRO A 124 4.09 4.21 3.38
C PRO A 124 4.13 2.68 3.31
N PHE A 125 3.96 2.16 2.11
CA PHE A 125 4.01 0.73 1.84
C PHE A 125 5.43 0.31 1.44
N SER A 126 5.90 -0.83 1.96
CA SER A 126 7.11 -1.48 1.49
C SER A 126 7.02 -3.00 1.65
N LEU A 127 7.32 -3.73 0.57
CA LEU A 127 7.33 -5.18 0.56
C LEU A 127 8.44 -5.69 -0.37
N LEU A 128 9.30 -6.57 0.15
CA LEU A 128 10.30 -7.29 -0.61
C LEU A 128 10.02 -8.78 -0.50
N ASP A 129 9.71 -9.40 -1.62
CA ASP A 129 9.62 -10.84 -1.74
C ASP A 129 10.76 -11.34 -2.63
N ALA A 130 11.22 -12.55 -2.40
CA ALA A 130 12.21 -13.16 -3.28
C ALA A 130 12.06 -14.66 -3.37
N ARG A 131 12.37 -15.20 -4.54
CA ARG A 131 12.56 -16.64 -4.73
C ARG A 131 14.01 -16.94 -5.03
N VAL A 132 14.57 -17.91 -4.34
CA VAL A 132 15.89 -18.48 -4.64
C VAL A 132 15.68 -19.91 -5.10
N THR A 133 16.17 -20.25 -6.28
CA THR A 133 16.06 -21.59 -6.86
C THR A 133 17.45 -22.14 -7.17
N LYS A 134 17.73 -23.38 -6.77
CA LYS A 134 18.89 -24.14 -7.16
C LYS A 134 18.47 -25.22 -8.16
N PHE A 135 19.15 -25.27 -9.30
CA PHE A 135 18.96 -26.27 -10.33
C PHE A 135 20.05 -27.34 -10.27
N PHE A 136 19.64 -28.60 -10.29
CA PHE A 136 20.48 -29.78 -10.38
C PHE A 136 20.17 -30.53 -11.67
N ASN A 137 21.19 -30.70 -12.52
CA ASN A 137 21.08 -31.49 -13.74
C ASN A 137 21.37 -32.96 -13.40
N LEU A 138 20.47 -33.90 -13.73
CA LEU A 138 20.59 -35.32 -13.37
C LEU A 138 21.03 -36.19 -14.56
N GLY A 139 22.18 -35.90 -15.17
CA GLY A 139 22.74 -36.69 -16.27
C GLY A 139 22.24 -36.23 -17.65
N GLN A 140 21.80 -37.16 -18.52
CA GLN A 140 21.32 -36.81 -19.87
C GLN A 140 20.11 -35.87 -19.82
N THR A 141 20.05 -35.00 -20.82
CA THR A 141 19.52 -33.62 -20.84
C THR A 141 18.06 -33.40 -20.41
N SER A 142 17.26 -34.45 -20.24
CA SER A 142 15.83 -34.36 -19.95
C SER A 142 15.48 -34.28 -18.46
N ARG A 143 16.31 -34.81 -17.55
CA ARG A 143 15.98 -34.87 -16.11
C ARG A 143 16.61 -33.73 -15.31
N LYS A 144 15.76 -32.95 -14.64
CA LYS A 144 16.18 -31.83 -13.77
C LYS A 144 15.43 -31.85 -12.46
N VAL A 145 16.15 -31.56 -11.37
CA VAL A 145 15.55 -31.25 -10.07
C VAL A 145 15.83 -29.78 -9.78
N SER A 146 14.80 -29.03 -9.42
CA SER A 146 14.95 -27.72 -8.81
C SER A 146 14.46 -27.73 -7.38
N VAL A 147 15.24 -27.16 -6.48
CA VAL A 147 14.84 -26.88 -5.10
C VAL A 147 14.78 -25.39 -4.94
N PHE A 148 13.75 -24.87 -4.28
CA PHE A 148 13.57 -23.45 -4.12
C PHE A 148 13.07 -23.08 -2.73
N ALA A 149 13.42 -21.85 -2.33
CA ALA A 149 12.90 -21.17 -1.18
C ALA A 149 12.26 -19.86 -1.64
N GLU A 150 11.03 -19.62 -1.22
CA GLU A 150 10.29 -18.38 -1.39
C GLU A 150 10.25 -17.65 -0.05
N PHE A 151 10.66 -16.40 -0.08
CA PHE A 151 10.72 -15.52 1.08
C PHE A 151 9.71 -14.42 0.86
N PHE A 152 8.74 -14.32 1.76
CA PHE A 152 7.70 -13.30 1.71
C PHE A 152 7.95 -12.29 2.83
N ASN A 153 7.79 -11.01 2.52
CA ASN A 153 8.10 -9.89 3.42
C ASN A 153 9.50 -9.99 4.06
N LEU A 154 10.55 -10.09 3.25
CA LEU A 154 11.95 -10.17 3.68
C LEU A 154 12.38 -9.01 4.59
N LEU A 155 11.76 -7.83 4.44
CA LEU A 155 12.04 -6.66 5.29
C LEU A 155 11.35 -6.74 6.65
N ASN A 156 10.44 -7.71 6.83
CA ASN A 156 9.58 -7.85 7.99
C ASN A 156 8.83 -6.54 8.33
N THR A 157 8.42 -5.80 7.29
CA THR A 157 7.77 -4.50 7.43
C THR A 157 6.30 -4.69 7.77
N ALA A 158 5.79 -3.90 8.72
CA ALA A 158 4.38 -3.79 9.04
C ALA A 158 3.71 -2.76 8.12
N ASN A 159 2.85 -3.20 7.20
CA ASN A 159 2.17 -2.32 6.24
C ASN A 159 0.78 -1.93 6.74
N PHE A 160 0.68 -0.86 7.54
CA PHE A 160 -0.60 -0.35 8.07
C PHE A 160 -1.42 0.48 7.05
N GLY A 161 -0.74 1.14 6.10
CA GLY A 161 -1.40 1.96 5.09
C GLY A 161 -2.24 3.08 5.70
N ALA A 162 -3.48 3.26 5.22
CA ALA A 162 -4.42 4.25 5.73
C ALA A 162 -5.30 3.74 6.91
N ALA A 163 -5.03 2.55 7.45
CA ALA A 163 -5.82 1.96 8.52
C ALA A 163 -5.46 2.58 9.88
N TYR A 164 -5.92 3.82 10.08
CA TYR A 164 -5.62 4.66 11.24
C TYR A 164 -6.91 5.13 11.91
N ASN A 165 -6.90 5.29 13.24
CA ASN A 165 -8.06 5.82 13.96
C ASN A 165 -8.13 7.34 13.80
N GLY A 166 -9.10 7.81 13.01
CA GLY A 166 -9.33 9.23 12.76
C GLY A 166 -10.15 9.97 13.81
N ASN A 167 -10.66 9.32 14.86
CA ASN A 167 -11.55 9.96 15.83
C ASN A 167 -10.74 10.75 16.88
N GLY A 168 -10.86 12.07 16.88
CA GLY A 168 -10.16 12.99 17.78
C GLY A 168 -10.41 12.78 19.28
N ARG A 169 -11.44 12.03 19.66
CA ARG A 169 -11.74 11.68 21.06
C ARG A 169 -11.26 10.28 21.47
N SER A 170 -10.74 9.50 20.52
CA SER A 170 -10.23 8.16 20.79
C SER A 170 -8.88 8.23 21.50
N THR A 171 -8.64 7.35 22.47
CA THR A 171 -7.30 7.15 23.06
C THR A 171 -6.30 6.58 22.06
N LEU A 172 -6.80 5.99 20.96
CA LEU A 172 -6.02 5.47 19.85
C LEU A 172 -5.93 6.48 18.69
N PHE A 173 -6.27 7.76 18.89
CA PHE A 173 -6.26 8.77 17.84
C PHE A 173 -4.92 8.82 17.10
N LYS A 174 -4.99 8.77 15.76
CA LYS A 174 -3.83 8.70 14.84
C LYS A 174 -2.90 7.50 15.09
N GLN A 175 -3.39 6.44 15.74
CA GLN A 175 -2.68 5.17 15.83
C GLN A 175 -3.18 4.18 14.78
N PRO A 176 -2.32 3.26 14.31
CA PRO A 176 -2.73 2.21 13.38
C PRO A 176 -3.71 1.25 14.06
N ILE A 177 -4.75 0.85 13.32
CA ILE A 177 -5.80 -0.07 13.78
C ILE A 177 -5.89 -1.35 12.95
N GLY A 178 -5.05 -1.48 11.92
CA GLY A 178 -5.02 -2.68 11.08
C GLY A 178 -3.96 -2.59 9.99
N PHE A 179 -3.80 -3.69 9.25
CA PHE A 179 -2.89 -3.79 8.12
C PHE A 179 -3.62 -3.69 6.78
N ILE A 180 -2.88 -3.39 5.72
CA ILE A 180 -3.39 -3.55 4.36
C ILE A 180 -3.69 -5.04 4.11
N PRO A 181 -4.92 -5.42 3.69
CA PRO A 181 -5.26 -6.80 3.39
C PRO A 181 -4.28 -7.44 2.40
N GLY A 182 -3.86 -8.67 2.70
CA GLY A 182 -2.94 -9.44 1.84
C GLY A 182 -1.47 -8.99 1.86
N SER A 183 -1.08 -8.04 2.72
CA SER A 183 0.32 -7.60 2.84
C SER A 183 0.75 -7.23 4.27
N GLY A 184 -0.06 -7.61 5.25
CA GLY A 184 0.23 -7.48 6.70
C GLY A 184 0.84 -8.72 7.35
N TYR A 185 1.26 -9.72 6.56
CA TYR A 185 1.91 -10.92 7.12
C TYR A 185 3.36 -10.61 7.53
N PRO A 186 3.87 -11.22 8.60
CA PRO A 186 5.28 -11.11 8.98
C PRO A 186 6.16 -11.84 7.96
N PHE A 187 7.48 -11.76 8.12
CA PHE A 187 8.41 -12.56 7.33
C PHE A 187 8.02 -14.06 7.33
N GLN A 188 7.92 -14.64 6.13
CA GLN A 188 7.57 -16.05 5.93
C GLN A 188 8.51 -16.73 4.93
N VAL A 189 8.68 -18.03 5.10
CA VAL A 189 9.48 -18.87 4.19
C VAL A 189 8.66 -20.06 3.74
N GLN A 190 8.66 -20.31 2.43
CA GLN A 190 8.11 -21.51 1.82
C GLN A 190 9.22 -22.26 1.10
N LEU A 191 9.26 -23.58 1.28
CA LEU A 191 10.21 -24.46 0.61
C LEU A 191 9.49 -25.33 -0.40
N GLY A 192 10.13 -25.61 -1.53
CA GLY A 192 9.58 -26.50 -2.53
C GLY A 192 10.65 -27.15 -3.38
N ALA A 193 10.25 -28.23 -4.06
CA ALA A 193 11.07 -28.90 -5.05
C ALA A 193 10.20 -29.25 -6.26
N ARG A 194 10.83 -29.28 -7.44
CA ARG A 194 10.19 -29.69 -8.69
C ARG A 194 11.12 -30.63 -9.44
N PHE A 195 10.56 -31.76 -9.86
CA PHE A 195 11.20 -32.69 -10.78
C PHE A 195 10.61 -32.51 -12.17
N THR A 196 11.48 -32.45 -13.18
CA THR A 196 11.13 -32.37 -14.60
C THR A 196 11.82 -33.53 -15.32
N PHE A 197 11.08 -34.25 -16.17
CA PHE A 197 11.52 -35.45 -16.88
C PHE A 197 11.21 -35.38 -18.37
#